data_AF-F5RH45-F1
#
_entry.id   AF-F5RH45-F1
#
_cell.length_a   1.000
_cell.length_b   1.000
_cell.length_c   1.000
_cell.angle_alpha   90.00
_cell.angle_beta   90.00
_cell.angle_gamma   90.00
#
_symmetry.space_group_name_H-M   'P 1'
#
loop_
_entity.id
_entity.type
_entity.pdbx_description
1 polymer ?
#
loop_
_entity_poly.entity_id
_entity_poly.type
_entity_poly.pdbx_seq_one_letter_code
_entity_poly.pdbx_strand_id
1 'polypeptide(L)'
;MARLTSTACCLRALIRCTGTLVLAFSVQSASAFSFTEDAQKDAAEDAARTAAASAGLAALPQPCLDELKRRKIMIVMGERSGEGITADQARYSPHFNAIHKRLQKLGIRTLTQQEIRAQVAQAEVDAYFRNDPDAALAASKKLGAQLIMRGLIEARSGMNPVLHIPEVSVSIDYALLTSGGTRLSDASASAESYSGSDTLAMARTLIEEQADGVVNRLLGGYCAARPAADEKKGSRKGK
;
A
#
# COMPACT_ATOMS: atom_id res chain seq x y z
N MET A 1 23.37 -66.98 -14.74
CA MET A 1 24.03 -66.16 -13.69
C MET A 1 22.98 -65.83 -12.64
N ALA A 2 22.97 -66.61 -11.54
CA ALA A 2 23.12 -66.16 -10.13
C ALA A 2 21.89 -65.37 -9.61
N ARG A 3 20.90 -65.97 -8.94
CA ARG A 3 20.76 -66.66 -7.62
C ARG A 3 20.20 -65.74 -6.51
N LEU A 4 19.02 -66.14 -6.00
CA LEU A 4 18.51 -66.17 -4.60
C LEU A 4 18.54 -64.87 -3.75
N THR A 5 17.40 -64.31 -3.34
CA THR A 5 16.57 -64.63 -2.15
C THR A 5 17.30 -64.67 -0.80
N SER A 6 16.71 -64.02 0.21
CA SER A 6 16.42 -64.56 1.56
C SER A 6 16.83 -63.67 2.75
N THR A 7 15.79 -63.30 3.53
CA THR A 7 15.64 -63.40 4.99
C THR A 7 16.64 -62.75 5.97
N ALA A 8 16.08 -61.84 6.76
CA ALA A 8 15.89 -61.93 8.21
C ALA A 8 17.07 -62.01 9.19
N CYS A 9 16.87 -61.27 10.29
CA CYS A 9 17.26 -61.63 11.66
C CYS A 9 18.73 -61.42 12.07
N CYS A 10 18.99 -60.37 12.84
CA CYS A 10 19.71 -60.45 14.13
C CYS A 10 19.64 -59.08 14.83
N LEU A 11 18.99 -58.92 15.99
CA LEU A 11 19.37 -59.41 17.32
C LEU A 11 20.48 -58.57 17.96
N ARG A 12 20.12 -57.65 18.89
CA ARG A 12 20.46 -57.78 20.33
C ARG A 12 20.12 -56.52 21.13
N ALA A 13 19.36 -56.77 22.19
CA ALA A 13 19.13 -55.88 23.30
C ALA A 13 20.28 -55.96 24.33
N LEU A 14 20.29 -54.95 25.22
CA LEU A 14 20.89 -54.88 26.55
C LEU A 14 22.42 -54.78 26.67
N ILE A 15 22.90 -53.58 27.06
CA ILE A 15 23.93 -53.42 28.10
C ILE A 15 23.54 -52.24 29.02
N ARG A 16 23.33 -52.58 30.31
CA ARG A 16 23.21 -51.68 31.48
C ARG A 16 24.58 -51.06 31.78
N CYS A 17 24.64 -49.83 32.26
CA CYS A 17 25.44 -49.49 33.45
C CYS A 17 25.18 -48.06 33.95
N THR A 18 24.95 -48.02 35.25
CA THR A 18 24.81 -46.90 36.20
C THR A 18 25.98 -45.93 36.19
N GLY A 19 25.68 -44.64 36.38
CA GLY A 19 26.70 -43.62 36.65
C GLY A 19 26.08 -42.25 36.88
N THR A 20 25.63 -42.00 38.11
CA THR A 20 25.18 -40.69 38.60
C THR A 20 26.34 -39.69 38.50
N LEU A 21 26.25 -38.72 37.58
CA LEU A 21 27.07 -37.51 37.63
C LEU A 21 26.14 -36.30 37.55
N VAL A 22 25.91 -35.72 38.73
CA VAL A 22 25.33 -34.40 38.90
C VAL A 22 26.31 -33.40 38.27
N LEU A 23 26.03 -32.92 37.05
CA LEU A 23 26.59 -31.66 36.57
C LEU A 23 25.59 -30.56 36.86
N ALA A 24 26.05 -29.63 37.68
CA ALA A 24 25.37 -28.43 38.08
C ALA A 24 24.87 -27.64 36.87
N PHE A 25 23.62 -27.19 37.02
CA PHE A 25 23.00 -26.11 36.28
C PHE A 25 23.98 -24.94 36.13
N SER A 26 24.33 -24.62 34.90
CA SER A 26 24.61 -23.24 34.50
C SER A 26 23.64 -22.97 33.36
N VAL A 27 22.40 -22.64 33.69
CA VAL A 27 21.53 -21.91 32.76
C VAL A 27 22.22 -20.57 32.59
N GLN A 28 23.03 -20.49 31.54
CA GLN A 28 23.36 -19.21 30.94
C GLN A 28 22.01 -18.59 30.60
N SER A 29 21.64 -17.54 31.32
CA SER A 29 20.50 -16.72 30.96
C SER A 29 20.83 -16.10 29.61
N ALA A 30 20.48 -16.80 28.53
CA ALA A 30 20.36 -16.18 27.24
C ALA A 30 19.25 -15.15 27.43
N SER A 31 19.64 -13.89 27.55
CA SER A 31 18.75 -12.76 27.36
C SER A 31 18.09 -13.02 26.01
N ALA A 32 16.86 -13.54 26.05
CA ALA A 32 16.08 -13.77 24.85
C ALA A 32 15.88 -12.38 24.25
N PHE A 33 16.64 -12.08 23.20
CA PHE A 33 16.43 -10.89 22.42
C PHE A 33 14.99 -10.94 21.92
N SER A 34 14.14 -10.04 22.41
CA SER A 34 12.69 -10.02 22.20
C SER A 34 12.27 -9.66 20.76
N PHE A 35 13.17 -9.77 19.78
CA PHE A 35 12.87 -9.51 18.38
C PHE A 35 11.78 -10.44 17.82
N THR A 36 11.64 -11.66 18.37
CA THR A 36 10.59 -12.59 17.94
C THR A 36 9.21 -12.14 18.41
N GLU A 37 9.09 -11.54 19.59
CA GLU A 37 7.81 -11.11 20.15
C GLU A 37 7.33 -9.81 19.48
N ASP A 38 8.25 -8.86 19.26
CA ASP A 38 7.97 -7.63 18.49
C ASP A 38 7.67 -7.94 17.02
N ALA A 39 8.46 -8.80 16.35
CA ALA A 39 8.19 -9.19 14.97
C ALA A 39 6.86 -9.96 14.82
N GLN A 40 6.48 -10.78 15.81
CA GLN A 40 5.16 -11.45 15.80
C GLN A 40 4.01 -10.46 16.00
N LYS A 41 4.20 -9.45 16.87
CA LYS A 41 3.23 -8.40 17.09
C LYS A 41 3.03 -7.53 15.85
N ASP A 42 4.12 -7.13 15.19
CA ASP A 42 4.08 -6.37 13.93
C ASP A 42 3.39 -7.18 12.84
N ALA A 43 3.78 -8.46 12.65
CA ALA A 43 3.13 -9.35 11.69
C ALA A 43 1.64 -9.58 11.98
N ALA A 44 1.24 -9.64 13.25
CA ALA A 44 -0.16 -9.76 13.65
C ALA A 44 -0.94 -8.47 13.39
N GLU A 45 -0.36 -7.30 13.63
CA GLU A 45 -0.96 -6.01 13.26
C GLU A 45 -1.11 -5.88 11.74
N ASP A 46 -0.12 -6.29 10.96
CA ASP A 46 -0.19 -6.26 9.50
C ASP A 46 -1.20 -7.27 8.95
N ALA A 47 -1.28 -8.47 9.53
CA ALA A 47 -2.32 -9.45 9.21
C ALA A 47 -3.72 -8.91 9.56
N ALA A 48 -3.87 -8.23 10.70
CA ALA A 48 -5.14 -7.61 11.08
C ALA A 48 -5.51 -6.43 10.15
N ARG A 49 -4.53 -5.61 9.74
CA ARG A 49 -4.73 -4.49 8.80
C ARG A 49 -5.12 -4.99 7.41
N THR A 50 -4.48 -6.05 6.92
CA THR A 50 -4.80 -6.67 5.62
C THR A 50 -6.13 -7.42 5.65
N ALA A 51 -6.46 -8.10 6.76
CA ALA A 51 -7.77 -8.71 6.98
C ALA A 51 -8.90 -7.65 7.04
N ALA A 52 -8.69 -6.55 7.76
CA ALA A 52 -9.64 -5.44 7.81
C ALA A 52 -9.77 -4.74 6.45
N ALA A 53 -8.68 -4.63 5.68
CA ALA A 53 -8.69 -4.09 4.33
C ALA A 53 -9.52 -4.95 3.37
N SER A 54 -9.27 -6.26 3.36
CA SER A 54 -9.99 -7.20 2.50
C SER A 54 -11.46 -7.37 2.91
N ALA A 55 -11.76 -7.36 4.21
CA ALA A 55 -13.13 -7.37 4.72
C ALA A 55 -13.89 -6.09 4.35
N GLY A 56 -13.26 -4.92 4.44
CA GLY A 56 -13.90 -3.66 4.06
C GLY A 56 -14.19 -3.56 2.56
N LEU A 57 -13.32 -4.08 1.70
CA LEU A 57 -13.56 -4.18 0.25
C LEU A 57 -14.78 -5.06 -0.08
N ALA A 58 -14.93 -6.17 0.62
CA ALA A 58 -16.11 -7.04 0.50
C ALA A 58 -17.38 -6.43 1.11
N ALA A 59 -17.23 -5.55 2.09
CA ALA A 59 -18.33 -4.85 2.77
C ALA A 59 -18.79 -3.56 2.05
N LEU A 60 -18.14 -3.16 0.96
CA LEU A 60 -18.57 -1.99 0.19
C LEU A 60 -19.97 -2.22 -0.39
N PRO A 61 -20.89 -1.25 -0.27
CA PRO A 61 -22.23 -1.39 -0.83
C PRO A 61 -22.16 -1.52 -2.35
N GLN A 62 -22.71 -2.61 -2.89
CA GLN A 62 -22.77 -2.89 -4.33
C GLN A 62 -23.23 -1.70 -5.20
N PRO A 63 -24.28 -0.93 -4.86
CA PRO A 63 -24.70 0.21 -5.68
C PRO A 63 -23.65 1.33 -5.76
N CYS A 64 -22.73 1.42 -4.79
CA CYS A 64 -21.61 2.35 -4.86
C CYS A 64 -20.51 1.83 -5.81
N LEU A 65 -20.17 0.54 -5.69
CA LEU A 65 -19.19 -0.09 -6.57
C LEU A 65 -19.60 -0.02 -8.04
N ASP A 66 -20.86 -0.26 -8.35
CA ASP A 66 -21.36 -0.19 -9.73
C ASP A 66 -21.30 1.21 -10.32
N GLU A 67 -21.38 2.24 -9.50
CA GLU A 67 -21.13 3.60 -9.94
C GLU A 67 -19.64 3.84 -10.19
N LEU A 68 -18.78 3.43 -9.27
CA LEU A 68 -17.32 3.54 -9.42
C LEU A 68 -16.83 2.84 -10.69
N LYS A 69 -17.41 1.69 -11.07
CA LYS A 69 -17.12 0.99 -12.33
C LYS A 69 -17.49 1.81 -13.58
N ARG A 70 -18.53 2.66 -13.51
CA ARG A 70 -18.93 3.55 -14.62
C ARG A 70 -18.08 4.81 -14.71
N ARG A 71 -17.37 5.15 -13.63
CA ARG A 71 -16.49 6.31 -13.58
C ARG A 71 -15.09 5.92 -14.00
N LYS A 72 -14.43 6.80 -14.73
CA LYS A 72 -13.01 6.67 -15.07
C LYS A 72 -12.20 7.42 -14.02
N ILE A 73 -11.30 6.71 -13.34
CA ILE A 73 -10.39 7.27 -12.32
C ILE A 73 -9.02 7.51 -12.97
N MET A 74 -8.55 8.73 -12.95
CA MET A 74 -7.16 9.05 -13.31
C MET A 74 -6.30 8.98 -12.06
N ILE A 75 -5.15 8.32 -12.10
CA ILE A 75 -4.22 8.28 -10.97
C ILE A 75 -3.06 9.20 -11.30
N VAL A 76 -2.62 10.02 -10.34
CA VAL A 76 -1.52 10.95 -10.53
C VAL A 76 -0.63 10.93 -9.29
N MET A 77 0.69 10.77 -9.47
CA MET A 77 1.66 10.68 -8.37
C MET A 77 2.65 11.83 -8.41
N GLY A 78 3.09 12.32 -7.25
CA GLY A 78 4.13 13.34 -7.15
C GLY A 78 4.98 13.09 -5.93
N GLU A 79 6.21 13.58 -5.96
CA GLU A 79 7.13 13.57 -4.83
C GLU A 79 7.32 15.00 -4.35
N ARG A 80 7.18 15.23 -3.05
CA ARG A 80 7.59 16.47 -2.41
C ARG A 80 9.03 16.31 -1.94
N SER A 81 9.93 17.08 -2.54
CA SER A 81 11.32 17.23 -2.12
C SER A 81 11.53 18.63 -1.52
N GLY A 82 12.73 18.89 -0.98
CA GLY A 82 13.10 20.21 -0.48
C GLY A 82 13.11 21.32 -1.54
N GLU A 83 13.14 20.98 -2.83
CA GLU A 83 13.13 21.92 -3.96
C GLU A 83 11.72 22.19 -4.53
N GLY A 84 10.69 21.44 -4.08
CA GLY A 84 9.32 21.59 -4.55
C GLY A 84 8.62 20.24 -4.76
N ILE A 85 7.50 20.24 -5.50
CA ILE A 85 6.82 19.01 -5.88
C ILE A 85 7.27 18.62 -7.30
N THR A 86 7.95 17.50 -7.41
CA THR A 86 8.38 16.92 -8.69
C THR A 86 7.43 15.79 -9.06
N ALA A 87 6.84 15.89 -10.25
CA ALA A 87 5.90 14.90 -10.77
C ALA A 87 6.59 13.99 -11.81
N ASP A 88 7.81 13.52 -11.52
CA ASP A 88 8.49 12.56 -12.40
C ASP A 88 7.80 11.18 -12.31
N GLN A 89 6.83 10.99 -13.19
CA GLN A 89 5.97 9.82 -13.19
C GLN A 89 6.69 8.52 -13.56
N ALA A 90 7.89 8.58 -14.16
CA ALA A 90 8.60 7.37 -14.59
C ALA A 90 9.15 6.62 -13.38
N ARG A 91 9.67 7.38 -12.40
CA ARG A 91 10.29 6.87 -11.16
C ARG A 91 9.32 6.07 -10.29
N TYR A 92 8.02 6.37 -10.36
CA TYR A 92 6.97 5.77 -9.53
C TYR A 92 6.06 4.79 -10.26
N SER A 93 6.44 4.37 -11.48
CA SER A 93 5.69 3.40 -12.29
C SER A 93 5.29 2.11 -11.54
N PRO A 94 6.14 1.50 -10.67
CA PRO A 94 5.75 0.33 -9.88
C PRO A 94 4.60 0.61 -8.90
N HIS A 95 4.57 1.79 -8.28
CA HIS A 95 3.53 2.19 -7.33
C HIS A 95 2.17 2.33 -8.02
N PHE A 96 2.17 2.99 -9.18
CA PHE A 96 0.97 3.10 -10.02
C PHE A 96 0.44 1.70 -10.40
N ASN A 97 1.31 0.81 -10.86
CA ASN A 97 0.92 -0.53 -11.29
C ASN A 97 0.27 -1.36 -10.17
N ALA A 98 0.75 -1.22 -8.94
CA ALA A 98 0.21 -1.92 -7.78
C ALA A 98 -1.23 -1.51 -7.46
N ILE A 99 -1.53 -0.20 -7.49
CA ILE A 99 -2.87 0.35 -7.24
C ILE A 99 -3.79 0.09 -8.44
N HIS A 100 -3.28 0.29 -9.65
CA HIS A 100 -4.01 0.05 -10.90
C HIS A 100 -4.55 -1.37 -10.98
N LYS A 101 -3.70 -2.39 -10.73
CA LYS A 101 -4.11 -3.80 -10.74
C LYS A 101 -5.23 -4.07 -9.73
N ARG A 102 -5.18 -3.46 -8.55
CA ARG A 102 -6.19 -3.63 -7.49
C ARG A 102 -7.53 -2.99 -7.87
N LEU A 103 -7.51 -1.77 -8.38
CA LEU A 103 -8.71 -1.09 -8.87
C LEU A 103 -9.32 -1.83 -10.08
N GLN A 104 -8.49 -2.36 -10.99
CA GLN A 104 -8.95 -3.17 -12.11
C GLN A 104 -9.58 -4.49 -11.66
N LYS A 105 -9.04 -5.15 -10.62
CA LYS A 105 -9.68 -6.35 -10.02
C LYS A 105 -11.11 -6.08 -9.53
N LEU A 106 -11.41 -4.84 -9.13
CA LEU A 106 -12.75 -4.41 -8.71
C LEU A 106 -13.64 -3.98 -9.90
N GLY A 107 -13.13 -4.06 -11.13
CA GLY A 107 -13.81 -3.63 -12.35
C GLY A 107 -13.79 -2.11 -12.57
N ILE A 108 -12.98 -1.37 -11.80
CA ILE A 108 -12.91 0.09 -11.89
C ILE A 108 -11.98 0.48 -13.05
N ARG A 109 -12.48 1.36 -13.93
CA ARG A 109 -11.71 1.86 -15.07
C ARG A 109 -10.71 2.90 -14.58
N THR A 110 -9.43 2.61 -14.75
CA THR A 110 -8.34 3.50 -14.35
C THR A 110 -7.47 3.86 -15.56
N LEU A 111 -6.95 5.08 -15.59
CA LEU A 111 -5.97 5.51 -16.58
C LEU A 111 -4.56 5.35 -16.03
N THR A 112 -3.69 4.79 -16.87
CA THR A 112 -2.28 4.61 -16.56
C THR A 112 -1.42 5.82 -16.89
N GLN A 113 -0.26 5.92 -16.23
CA GLN A 113 0.69 7.01 -16.49
C GLN A 113 1.10 7.08 -17.96
N GLN A 114 1.21 5.94 -18.65
CA GLN A 114 1.51 5.89 -20.07
C GLN A 114 0.35 6.41 -20.92
N GLU A 115 -0.89 6.01 -20.60
CA GLU A 115 -2.09 6.50 -21.29
C GLU A 115 -2.33 7.99 -21.04
N ILE A 116 -2.03 8.49 -19.84
CA ILE A 116 -2.10 9.92 -19.48
C ILE A 116 -1.07 10.69 -20.28
N ARG A 117 0.20 10.27 -20.27
CA ARG A 117 1.28 10.94 -21.04
C ARG A 117 1.02 10.94 -22.55
N ALA A 118 0.37 9.91 -23.07
CA ALA A 118 0.00 9.84 -24.49
C ALA A 118 -1.09 10.85 -24.88
N GLN A 119 -1.90 11.31 -23.92
CA GLN A 119 -3.09 12.14 -24.18
C GLN A 119 -3.00 13.54 -23.58
N VAL A 120 -2.08 13.77 -22.63
CA VAL A 120 -1.95 14.97 -21.82
C VAL A 120 -0.48 15.33 -21.64
N ALA A 121 -0.16 16.63 -21.76
CA ALA A 121 1.19 17.14 -21.55
C ALA A 121 1.62 17.06 -20.07
N GLN A 122 2.91 16.88 -19.79
CA GLN A 122 3.42 16.83 -18.41
C GLN A 122 3.05 18.09 -17.59
N ALA A 123 2.98 19.27 -18.22
CA ALA A 123 2.57 20.51 -17.57
C ALA A 123 1.14 20.48 -17.00
N GLU A 124 0.24 19.71 -17.62
CA GLU A 124 -1.13 19.51 -17.15
C GLU A 124 -1.18 18.53 -15.97
N VAL A 125 -0.21 17.63 -15.87
CA VAL A 125 -0.03 16.74 -14.71
C VAL A 125 0.49 17.53 -13.52
N ASP A 126 1.42 18.45 -13.74
CA ASP A 126 2.00 19.30 -12.70
C ASP A 126 0.94 20.23 -12.06
N ALA A 127 -0.09 20.62 -12.81
CA ALA A 127 -1.20 21.44 -12.32
C ALA A 127 -1.93 20.81 -11.10
N TYR A 128 -2.06 19.48 -11.07
CA TYR A 128 -2.68 18.77 -9.94
C TYR A 128 -1.88 18.90 -8.63
N PHE A 129 -0.57 19.13 -8.75
CA PHE A 129 0.34 19.28 -7.61
C PHE A 129 0.51 20.73 -7.18
N ARG A 130 0.42 21.66 -8.13
CA ARG A 130 0.43 23.11 -7.86
C ARG A 130 -0.89 23.63 -7.26
N ASN A 131 -1.88 22.75 -7.07
CA ASN A 131 -3.23 23.09 -6.65
C ASN A 131 -3.89 24.11 -7.60
N ASP A 132 -3.68 23.94 -8.90
CA ASP A 132 -4.40 24.70 -9.94
C ASP A 132 -5.63 23.89 -10.38
N PRO A 133 -6.84 24.20 -9.86
CA PRO A 133 -8.04 23.44 -10.14
C PRO A 133 -8.53 23.61 -11.59
N ASP A 134 -8.23 24.73 -12.26
CA ASP A 134 -8.71 25.01 -13.61
C ASP A 134 -7.92 24.23 -14.66
N ALA A 135 -6.59 24.22 -14.53
CA ALA A 135 -5.72 23.41 -15.38
C ALA A 135 -5.92 21.90 -15.11
N ALA A 136 -6.10 21.51 -13.85
CA ALA A 136 -6.48 20.15 -13.46
C ALA A 136 -7.82 19.71 -14.10
N LEU A 137 -8.84 20.58 -14.10
CA LEU A 137 -10.12 20.27 -14.71
C LEU A 137 -10.02 20.14 -16.24
N ALA A 138 -9.22 20.98 -16.90
CA ALA A 138 -8.99 20.90 -18.33
C ALA A 138 -8.35 19.56 -18.74
N ALA A 139 -7.32 19.13 -18.01
CA ALA A 139 -6.66 17.84 -18.20
C ALA A 139 -7.61 16.65 -17.97
N SER A 140 -8.43 16.71 -16.91
CA SER A 140 -9.45 15.70 -16.62
C SER A 140 -10.50 15.57 -17.72
N LYS A 141 -10.92 16.70 -18.29
CA LYS A 141 -11.88 16.74 -19.41
C LYS A 141 -11.32 16.06 -20.66
N LYS A 142 -10.04 16.30 -21.01
CA LYS A 142 -9.38 15.66 -22.16
C LYS A 142 -9.32 14.15 -22.04
N LEU A 143 -9.06 13.65 -20.82
CA LEU A 143 -8.95 12.22 -20.53
C LEU A 143 -10.31 11.53 -20.28
N GLY A 144 -11.37 12.32 -20.12
CA GLY A 144 -12.69 11.85 -19.70
C GLY A 144 -12.68 11.24 -18.29
N ALA A 145 -11.75 11.68 -17.43
CA ALA A 145 -11.65 11.26 -16.05
C ALA A 145 -12.64 12.04 -15.19
N GLN A 146 -13.44 11.32 -14.40
CA GLN A 146 -14.45 11.92 -13.53
C GLN A 146 -13.95 12.03 -12.09
N LEU A 147 -13.05 11.14 -11.72
CA LEU A 147 -12.40 11.08 -10.42
C LEU A 147 -10.89 11.07 -10.63
N ILE A 148 -10.18 11.60 -9.65
CA ILE A 148 -8.74 11.74 -9.68
C ILE A 148 -8.19 11.21 -8.37
N MET A 149 -7.36 10.19 -8.43
CA MET A 149 -6.60 9.70 -7.29
C MET A 149 -5.22 10.36 -7.32
N ARG A 150 -5.00 11.33 -6.45
CA ARG A 150 -3.70 11.98 -6.29
C ARG A 150 -2.94 11.29 -5.17
N GLY A 151 -1.71 10.85 -5.43
CA GLY A 151 -0.76 10.42 -4.40
C GLY A 151 0.40 11.39 -4.31
N LEU A 152 0.78 11.78 -3.10
CA LEU A 152 1.95 12.60 -2.83
C LEU A 152 2.89 11.82 -1.91
N ILE A 153 4.13 11.64 -2.36
CA ILE A 153 5.18 10.95 -1.63
C ILE A 153 6.03 12.02 -0.94
N GLU A 154 6.18 11.90 0.37
CA GLU A 154 7.15 12.69 1.13
C GLU A 154 8.20 11.75 1.71
N ALA A 155 9.46 11.98 1.33
CA ALA A 155 10.61 11.29 1.92
C ALA A 155 11.37 12.27 2.82
N ARG A 156 11.66 11.86 4.05
CA ARG A 156 12.46 12.62 5.00
C ARG A 156 13.62 11.76 5.47
N SER A 157 14.83 12.28 5.28
CA SER A 157 16.04 11.69 5.86
C SER A 157 16.39 12.48 7.11
N GLY A 158 16.58 11.77 8.21
CA GLY A 158 16.84 12.35 9.52
C GLY A 158 17.66 11.41 10.39
N MET A 159 17.88 11.83 11.63
CA MET A 159 18.51 11.00 12.63
C MET A 159 17.46 10.63 13.66
N ASN A 160 17.32 9.33 13.94
CA ASN A 160 16.32 8.85 14.89
C ASN A 160 16.67 9.35 16.30
N PRO A 161 15.79 10.12 16.98
CA PRO A 161 16.12 10.74 18.26
C PRO A 161 16.29 9.73 19.40
N VAL A 162 15.80 8.49 19.24
CA VAL A 162 15.90 7.43 20.25
C VAL A 162 17.19 6.64 20.02
N LEU A 163 17.36 6.10 18.82
CA LEU A 163 18.45 5.18 18.48
C LEU A 163 19.72 5.87 17.99
N HIS A 164 19.67 7.18 17.74
CA HIS A 164 20.81 7.98 17.30
C HIS A 164 21.45 7.51 15.97
N ILE A 165 20.68 6.83 15.11
CA ILE A 165 21.12 6.32 13.81
C ILE A 165 20.46 7.06 12.64
N PRO A 166 21.10 7.12 11.46
CA PRO A 166 20.46 7.62 10.26
C PRO A 166 19.20 6.80 9.94
N GLU A 167 18.11 7.50 9.72
CA GLU A 167 16.80 6.93 9.44
C GLU A 167 16.19 7.66 8.25
N VAL A 168 15.52 6.90 7.38
CA VAL A 168 14.70 7.48 6.32
C VAL A 168 13.25 7.06 6.54
N SER A 169 12.38 8.05 6.64
CA SER A 169 10.93 7.86 6.67
C SER A 169 10.34 8.25 5.32
N VAL A 170 9.46 7.39 4.80
CA VAL A 170 8.66 7.67 3.61
C VAL A 170 7.20 7.60 3.99
N SER A 171 6.48 8.66 3.68
CA SER A 171 5.03 8.74 3.81
C SER A 171 4.40 9.03 2.46
N ILE A 172 3.21 8.48 2.24
CA ILE A 172 2.46 8.66 1.01
C ILE A 172 1.03 9.01 1.38
N ASP A 173 0.62 10.20 0.96
CA ASP A 173 -0.72 10.72 1.14
C ASP A 173 -1.51 10.57 -0.16
N TYR A 174 -2.60 9.82 -0.08
CA TYR A 174 -3.55 9.65 -1.16
C TYR A 174 -4.80 10.48 -0.91
N ALA A 175 -5.32 11.10 -1.97
CA ALA A 175 -6.58 11.80 -1.97
C ALA A 175 -7.38 11.43 -3.22
N LEU A 176 -8.65 11.07 -3.02
CA LEU A 176 -9.61 10.96 -4.11
C LEU A 176 -10.32 12.30 -4.27
N LEU A 177 -10.23 12.86 -5.47
CA LEU A 177 -10.74 14.16 -5.85
C LEU A 177 -11.79 13.99 -6.95
N THR A 178 -12.72 14.93 -7.01
CA THR A 178 -13.55 15.14 -8.21
C THR A 178 -12.73 15.78 -9.31
N SER A 179 -13.22 15.75 -10.55
CA SER A 179 -12.60 16.49 -11.67
C SER A 179 -12.47 18.00 -11.42
N GLY A 180 -13.28 18.58 -10.51
CA GLY A 180 -13.18 19.98 -10.09
C GLY A 180 -12.25 20.24 -8.90
N GLY A 181 -11.44 19.26 -8.48
CA GLY A 181 -10.46 19.42 -7.41
C GLY A 181 -11.02 19.33 -5.97
N THR A 182 -12.33 19.11 -5.80
CA THR A 182 -12.91 18.88 -4.46
C THR A 182 -12.50 17.50 -3.94
N ARG A 183 -11.96 17.43 -2.72
CA ARG A 183 -11.60 16.19 -2.04
C ARG A 183 -12.83 15.44 -1.55
N LEU A 184 -12.87 14.14 -1.83
CA LEU A 184 -13.93 13.21 -1.44
C LEU A 184 -13.49 12.28 -0.32
N SER A 185 -12.27 11.77 -0.40
CA SER A 185 -11.67 10.91 0.62
C SER A 185 -10.15 11.03 0.60
N ASP A 186 -9.53 10.62 1.70
CA ASP A 186 -8.08 10.56 1.88
C ASP A 186 -7.67 9.26 2.57
N ALA A 187 -6.41 8.88 2.36
CA ALA A 187 -5.78 7.75 3.01
C ALA A 187 -4.26 7.98 3.00
N SER A 188 -3.59 7.62 4.08
CA SER A 188 -2.13 7.68 4.17
C SER A 188 -1.52 6.30 4.44
N ALA A 189 -0.27 6.16 4.01
CA ALA A 189 0.59 5.01 4.24
C ALA A 189 1.99 5.52 4.58
N SER A 190 2.68 4.93 5.54
CA SER A 190 4.02 5.35 5.95
C SER A 190 4.84 4.18 6.44
N ALA A 191 6.16 4.22 6.23
CA ALA A 191 7.09 3.55 7.11
C ALA A 191 8.50 4.14 7.07
N GLU A 192 9.32 3.54 7.92
CA GLU A 192 10.60 4.04 8.38
C GLU A 192 11.62 2.89 8.23
N SER A 193 12.83 3.20 7.76
CA SER A 193 13.92 2.21 7.66
C SER A 193 15.19 2.71 8.34
N TYR A 194 15.72 1.81 9.16
CA TYR A 194 16.96 1.92 9.91
C TYR A 194 18.09 1.19 9.19
N SER A 195 18.44 1.56 7.95
CA SER A 195 19.67 1.14 7.24
C SER A 195 19.62 1.35 5.72
N GLY A 196 18.44 1.58 5.13
CA GLY A 196 18.30 1.71 3.68
C GLY A 196 18.43 3.16 3.20
N SER A 197 19.45 3.46 2.40
CA SER A 197 19.45 4.68 1.57
C SER A 197 18.53 4.57 0.35
N ASP A 198 18.02 3.36 0.04
CA ASP A 198 17.09 3.11 -1.05
C ASP A 198 15.63 3.32 -0.62
N THR A 199 15.26 4.59 -0.57
CA THR A 199 13.90 5.07 -0.27
C THR A 199 12.84 4.53 -1.24
N LEU A 200 13.24 4.21 -2.47
CA LEU A 200 12.33 3.83 -3.55
C LEU A 200 11.97 2.34 -3.47
N ALA A 201 12.93 1.48 -3.14
CA ALA A 201 12.67 0.08 -2.83
C ALA A 201 11.79 -0.06 -1.57
N MET A 202 12.05 0.74 -0.53
CA MET A 202 11.23 0.74 0.68
C MET A 202 9.80 1.22 0.41
N ALA A 203 9.64 2.35 -0.28
CA ALA A 203 8.33 2.85 -0.70
C ALA A 203 7.56 1.80 -1.51
N ARG A 204 8.26 1.00 -2.31
CA ARG A 204 7.64 -0.07 -3.10
C ARG A 204 7.09 -1.19 -2.22
N THR A 205 7.88 -1.72 -1.29
CA THR A 205 7.43 -2.78 -0.37
C THR A 205 6.21 -2.32 0.43
N LEU A 206 6.27 -1.10 0.99
CA LEU A 206 5.17 -0.52 1.75
C LEU A 206 3.87 -0.46 0.96
N ILE A 207 3.96 -0.08 -0.31
CA ILE A 207 2.78 0.01 -1.16
C ILE A 207 2.30 -1.39 -1.56
N GLU A 208 3.21 -2.33 -1.84
CA GLU A 208 2.80 -3.71 -2.14
C GLU A 208 1.99 -4.32 -1.00
N GLU A 209 2.34 -3.99 0.25
CA GLU A 209 1.68 -4.48 1.47
C GLU A 209 0.43 -3.65 1.85
N GLN A 210 0.51 -2.32 1.79
CA GLN A 210 -0.55 -1.43 2.30
C GLN A 210 -1.54 -0.96 1.23
N ALA A 211 -1.29 -1.20 -0.06
CA ALA A 211 -2.16 -0.72 -1.14
C ALA A 211 -3.61 -1.21 -1.04
N ASP A 212 -3.84 -2.44 -0.58
CA ASP A 212 -5.20 -2.95 -0.39
C ASP A 212 -5.95 -2.16 0.69
N GLY A 213 -5.27 -1.81 1.79
CA GLY A 213 -5.81 -0.96 2.84
C GLY A 213 -6.09 0.47 2.37
N VAL A 214 -5.17 1.06 1.61
CA VAL A 214 -5.33 2.40 1.03
C VAL A 214 -6.52 2.44 0.08
N VAL A 215 -6.61 1.51 -0.88
CA VAL A 215 -7.72 1.45 -1.83
C VAL A 215 -9.05 1.28 -1.09
N ASN A 216 -9.11 0.40 -0.10
CA ASN A 216 -10.31 0.21 0.69
C ASN A 216 -10.77 1.49 1.41
N ARG A 217 -9.85 2.19 2.09
CA ARG A 217 -10.17 3.46 2.79
C ARG A 217 -10.67 4.53 1.82
N LEU A 218 -10.01 4.68 0.67
CA LEU A 218 -10.39 5.68 -0.33
C LEU A 218 -11.78 5.40 -0.91
N LEU A 219 -12.06 4.15 -1.30
CA LEU A 219 -13.35 3.77 -1.86
C LEU A 219 -14.46 3.77 -0.80
N GLY A 220 -14.16 3.32 0.41
CA GLY A 220 -15.07 3.40 1.56
C GLY A 220 -15.45 4.84 1.88
N GLY A 221 -14.48 5.75 1.92
CA GLY A 221 -14.72 7.18 2.11
C GLY A 221 -15.59 7.78 0.99
N TYR A 222 -15.35 7.40 -0.27
CA TYR A 222 -16.21 7.80 -1.39
C TYR A 222 -17.65 7.34 -1.19
N CYS A 223 -17.86 6.07 -0.84
CA CYS A 223 -19.19 5.51 -0.64
C CYS A 223 -19.91 6.13 0.56
N ALA A 224 -19.19 6.48 1.63
CA ALA A 224 -19.73 7.16 2.80
C ALA A 224 -20.07 8.63 2.53
N ALA A 225 -19.32 9.32 1.67
CA ALA A 225 -19.57 10.72 1.31
C ALA A 225 -20.70 10.90 0.26
N ARG A 226 -21.04 9.83 -0.47
CA ARG A 226 -22.06 9.81 -1.52
C ARG A 226 -23.45 10.40 -1.15
N PRO A 227 -24.03 10.19 0.04
CA PRO A 227 -25.31 10.81 0.40
C PRO A 227 -25.34 12.33 0.21
N ALA A 228 -24.21 13.04 0.31
CA ALA A 228 -24.16 14.50 0.17
C ALA A 228 -24.02 15.03 -1.27
N ALA A 229 -23.56 14.20 -2.23
CA ALA A 229 -23.24 14.65 -3.59
C ALA A 229 -24.43 14.55 -4.57
N ASP A 230 -25.28 13.53 -4.42
CA ASP A 230 -26.47 13.36 -5.27
C ASP A 230 -27.62 14.29 -4.86
N GLU A 231 -27.79 14.61 -3.56
CA GLU A 231 -28.81 15.58 -3.09
C GLU A 231 -28.59 16.99 -3.65
N LYS A 232 -27.34 17.46 -3.73
CA LYS A 232 -27.03 18.79 -4.28
C LYS A 232 -27.32 18.91 -5.78
N LYS A 233 -27.34 17.80 -6.52
CA LYS A 233 -27.63 17.79 -7.96
C LYS A 233 -29.13 17.81 -8.25
N GLY A 234 -29.96 17.33 -7.32
CA GLY A 234 -31.43 17.44 -7.38
C GLY A 234 -31.96 18.84 -7.10
N SER A 235 -31.31 19.62 -6.23
CA SER A 235 -31.79 20.95 -5.81
C SER A 235 -31.52 22.06 -6.83
N ARG A 236 -30.58 21.88 -7.78
CA ARG A 236 -30.21 22.92 -8.76
C ARG A 236 -30.97 22.88 -10.09
N LYS A 237 -31.99 22.02 -10.22
CA LYS A 237 -32.77 21.83 -11.47
C LYS A 237 -34.18 22.42 -11.43
N GLY A 238 -34.42 23.38 -10.54
CA GLY A 238 -35.69 24.10 -10.43
C GLY A 238 -35.48 25.59 -10.14
N LYS A 239 -35.03 26.34 -11.14
CA LYS A 239 -35.30 27.78 -11.32
C LYS A 239 -35.24 28.09 -12.81
#